data_AF-A0A1F5JSE2-F1
#
_entry.id   AF-A0A1F5JSE2-F1
#
_cell.length_a   1.000
_cell.length_b   1.000
_cell.length_c   1.000
_cell.angle_alpha   90.00
_cell.angle_beta   90.00
_cell.angle_gamma   90.00
#
_symmetry.space_group_name_H-M   'P 1'
#
loop_
_entity.id
_entity.type
_entity.pdbx_description
1 polymer ?
#
loop_
_entity_poly.entity_id
_entity_poly.type
_entity_poly.pdbx_seq_one_letter_code
_entity_poly.pdbx_strand_id
1 'polypeptide(L)' 'MNQKTLVGWVLALAALNVGLESVLGTNLIESVLGSGVLSQVAYGVIGLVGVYKIYMLTAGKK' A
#
# COMPACT_ATOMS: atom_id res chain seq x y z
N MET A 1 11.53 4.20 -15.91
CA MET A 1 10.77 5.13 -15.05
C MET A 1 11.60 5.43 -13.82
N ASN A 2 11.83 6.69 -13.46
CA ASN A 2 12.70 7.04 -12.32
C ASN A 2 12.08 6.62 -10.98
N GLN A 3 12.90 6.26 -10.00
CA GLN A 3 12.46 5.82 -8.66
C GLN A 3 11.53 6.83 -7.99
N LYS A 4 11.81 8.14 -8.14
CA LYS A 4 10.96 9.22 -7.61
C LYS A 4 9.56 9.23 -8.25
N THR A 5 9.49 8.99 -9.56
CA THR A 5 8.22 8.89 -10.29
C THR A 5 7.42 7.67 -9.83
N LEU A 6 8.09 6.55 -9.60
CA LEU A 6 7.46 5.31 -9.13
C LEU A 6 6.90 5.46 -7.71
N VAL A 7 7.66 6.09 -6.81
CA VAL A 7 7.18 6.44 -5.46
C VAL A 7 5.99 7.41 -5.53
N GLY A 8 6.04 8.41 -6.41
CA GLY A 8 4.94 9.35 -6.62
C GLY A 8 3.64 8.64 -7.03
N TRP A 9 3.72 7.69 -7.98
CA TRP A 9 2.56 6.89 -8.39
C TRP A 9 2.02 5.99 -7.28
N VAL A 10 2.89 5.36 -6.50
CA VAL A 10 2.46 4.53 -5.36
C VAL A 10 1.72 5.37 -4.32
N LEU A 11 2.22 6.56 -4.01
CA LEU A 11 1.57 7.48 -3.06
C LEU A 11 0.23 8.00 -3.60
N ALA A 12 0.15 8.32 -4.89
CA ALA A 12 -1.10 8.75 -5.51
C ALA A 12 -2.17 7.65 -5.46
N LEU A 13 -1.81 6.41 -5.77
CA LEU A 13 -2.72 5.27 -5.70
C LEU A 13 -3.14 4.94 -4.26
N ALA A 14 -2.23 5.06 -3.29
CA ALA A 14 -2.55 4.86 -1.88
C ALA A 14 -3.52 5.94 -1.38
N ALA A 15 -3.28 7.21 -1.71
CA ALA A 15 -4.16 8.32 -1.35
C ALA A 15 -5.54 8.18 -2.02
N LEU A 16 -5.59 7.73 -3.27
CA LEU A 16 -6.83 7.44 -3.98
C LEU A 16 -7.61 6.32 -3.27
N ASN A 17 -6.94 5.22 -2.89
CA ASN A 17 -7.59 4.11 -2.17
C ASN A 17 -8.19 4.55 -0.84
N VAL A 18 -7.41 5.27 -0.02
CA VAL A 18 -7.86 5.77 1.29
C VAL A 18 -8.98 6.80 1.13
N GLY A 19 -8.87 7.69 0.13
CA GLY A 19 -9.89 8.68 -0.17
C GLY A 19 -11.22 8.07 -0.60
N LEU A 20 -11.20 7.08 -1.50
CA LEU A 20 -12.41 6.37 -1.91
C LEU A 20 -13.02 5.56 -0.77
N GLU A 21 -12.21 4.90 0.05
CA GLU A 21 -12.69 4.15 1.21
C GLU A 21 -13.38 5.10 2.21
N SER A 22 -12.77 6.26 2.50
CA SER A 22 -13.32 7.22 3.45
C SER A 22 -14.57 7.95 2.95
N VAL A 23 -14.69 8.23 1.65
CA VAL A 23 -15.79 9.04 1.08
C VAL A 23 -16.94 8.17 0.58
N LEU A 24 -16.63 7.02 -0.02
CA LEU A 24 -17.60 6.18 -0.71
C LEU A 24 -17.77 4.80 -0.04
N GLY A 25 -16.99 4.49 1.01
CA GLY A 25 -16.95 3.16 1.60
C GLY A 25 -16.35 2.10 0.67
N THR A 26 -15.73 2.51 -0.44
CA THR A 26 -15.25 1.60 -1.48
C THR A 26 -13.74 1.48 -1.41
N ASN A 27 -13.26 0.31 -1.03
CA ASN A 27 -11.83 0.01 -1.09
C ASN A 27 -11.47 -0.47 -2.51
N LEU A 28 -10.52 0.17 -3.19
CA LEU A 28 -10.11 -0.23 -4.56
C LEU A 28 -9.46 -1.61 -4.57
N ILE A 29 -8.78 -1.97 -3.49
CA ILE A 29 -8.16 -3.29 -3.38
C ILE A 29 -9.25 -4.36 -3.27
N GLU A 30 -10.29 -4.11 -2.49
CA GLU A 30 -11.44 -5.03 -2.37
C GLU A 30 -12.36 -4.97 -3.60
N SER A 31 -12.43 -3.86 -4.33
CA SER A 31 -13.23 -3.78 -5.55
C SER A 31 -12.60 -4.57 -6.70
N VAL A 32 -11.27 -4.68 -6.73
CA VAL A 32 -10.53 -5.43 -7.74
C VAL A 32 -10.35 -6.89 -7.34
N LEU A 33 -10.02 -7.18 -6.08
CA LEU A 33 -9.71 -8.53 -5.60
C LEU A 33 -10.90 -9.24 -4.95
N GLY A 34 -12.00 -8.53 -4.72
CA GLY A 34 -13.09 -8.98 -3.85
C GLY A 34 -12.77 -8.74 -2.37
N SER A 35 -13.81 -8.55 -1.56
CA SER A 35 -13.69 -8.57 -0.10
C SER A 35 -13.53 -10.02 0.38
N GLY A 36 -12.29 -10.42 0.67
CA GLY A 36 -12.01 -11.81 1.04
C GLY A 36 -10.56 -12.04 1.44
N VAL A 37 -10.18 -13.31 1.56
CA VAL A 37 -8.84 -13.71 2.02
C VAL A 37 -7.72 -13.09 1.17
N LEU A 38 -7.97 -12.86 -0.12
CA LEU A 38 -7.01 -12.23 -1.04
C LEU A 38 -6.71 -10.75 -0.71
N SER A 39 -7.72 -9.96 -0.34
CA SER A 39 -7.50 -8.56 0.07
C SER A 39 -6.75 -8.50 1.40
N GLN A 40 -7.10 -9.36 2.36
CA GLN A 40 -6.39 -9.48 3.64
C GLN A 40 -4.91 -9.86 3.47
N VAL A 41 -4.62 -10.83 2.58
CA VAL A 41 -3.24 -11.22 2.26
C VAL A 41 -2.50 -10.05 1.60
N ALA A 42 -3.14 -9.30 0.70
CA ALA A 42 -2.54 -8.13 0.07
C ALA A 42 -2.15 -7.06 1.10
N TYR A 43 -3.02 -6.74 2.06
CA TYR A 43 -2.69 -5.81 3.15
C TYR A 43 -1.56 -6.34 4.04
N GLY A 44 -1.59 -7.63 4.38
CA GLY A 44 -0.53 -8.28 5.17
C GLY A 44 0.84 -8.17 4.51
N VAL A 45 0.93 -8.44 3.20
CA VAL A 45 2.17 -8.33 2.44
C VAL A 45 2.65 -6.88 2.35
N ILE A 46 1.74 -5.93 2.07
CA ILE A 46 2.09 -4.50 2.03
C ILE A 46 2.62 -4.03 3.39
N GLY A 47 1.98 -4.43 4.48
CA GLY A 47 2.40 -4.14 5.84
C GLY A 47 3.80 -4.69 6.16
N LEU A 48 4.05 -5.97 5.87
CA LEU A 48 5.35 -6.60 6.08
C LEU A 48 6.47 -5.94 5.27
N VAL A 49 6.22 -5.61 4.01
CA VAL A 49 7.17 -4.90 3.16
C VAL A 49 7.46 -3.51 3.71
N GLY A 50 6.44 -2.80 4.20
CA GLY A 50 6.58 -1.50 4.86
C GLY A 50 7.47 -1.59 6.10
N VAL A 51 7.18 -2.53 7.00
CA VAL A 51 7.98 -2.77 8.21
C VAL A 51 9.44 -3.13 7.87
N TYR A 52 9.66 -4.00 6.88
CA TYR A 52 11.00 -4.37 6.45
C TYR A 52 11.80 -3.17 5.90
N LYS A 53 11.18 -2.30 5.09
CA LYS A 53 11.85 -1.09 4.61
C LYS A 53 12.15 -0.12 5.74
N ILE A 54 11.23 0.06 6.68
CA ILE A 54 11.47 0.88 7.88
C ILE A 54 12.65 0.31 8.65
N TYR A 55 12.69 -1.01 8.89
CA TYR A 55 13.80 -1.68 9.56
C TYR A 55 15.13 -1.50 8.83
N MET A 56 15.18 -1.63 7.49
CA MET A 56 16.42 -1.35 6.75
C MET A 56 16.86 0.12 6.85
N LEU A 57 15.91 1.05 6.91
CA LEU A 57 16.20 2.48 7.04
C LEU A 57 16.65 2.88 8.46
N THR A 58 16.13 2.22 9.49
CA THR A 58 16.40 2.54 10.91
C THR A 58 17.49 1.68 11.53
N ALA A 59 17.54 0.39 11.22
CA ALA A 59 18.49 -0.58 11.77
C ALA A 59 19.66 -0.91 10.80
N GLY A 60 19.50 -0.66 9.50
CA GLY A 60 20.52 -0.95 8.47
C GLY A 60 21.56 0.15 8.25
N LYS A 61 21.54 1.24 9.04
CA LYS A 61 22.59 2.28 9.05
C LYS A 61 23.63 2.05 10.16
N LYS A 62 24.20 0.85 10.24
CA LYS A 62 25.45 0.60 10.96
C LYS A 62 26.53 0.19 9.96
#